data_AF-A0A9W9S480-F1
#
_entry.id   AF-A0A9W9S480-F1
#
_cell.length_a   1.000
_cell.length_b   1.000
_cell.length_c   1.000
_cell.angle_alpha   90.00
_cell.angle_beta   90.00
_cell.angle_gamma   90.00
#
_symmetry.space_group_name_H-M   'P 1'
#
loop_
_entity.id
_entity.type
_entity.pdbx_description
1 polymer ?
#
loop_
_entity_poly.entity_id
_entity_poly.type
_entity_poly.pdbx_seq_one_letter_code
_entity_poly.pdbx_strand_id
1 'polypeptide(L)'
;MSRSGFFWSGKRQEERISERLANVESAVIQCLGEVQVDECDCCKKSYGPWAKCIRMSDGEGDLLACGNCRWNGNYKRCTFWQAEQDEKTLAGGASGHRRAKPSISKDMTKNAFNEIEKLRNAVVDIAGQIKQLCQGQQQGLDENRTEQVATLTDQIQDVMNSTKPAHETLRKVCIPCLPGSSNR
;
A
#
# COMPACT_ATOMS: atom_id res chain seq x y z
N MET A 1 -33.81 2.57 -19.77
CA MET A 1 -33.06 1.73 -20.73
C MET A 1 -31.92 1.05 -19.99
N SER A 2 -31.97 -0.28 -19.78
CA SER A 2 -30.88 -1.00 -19.10
C SER A 2 -29.76 -1.31 -20.10
N ARG A 3 -28.52 -0.99 -19.73
CA ARG A 3 -27.33 -1.42 -20.50
C ARG A 3 -27.29 -2.95 -20.54
N SER A 4 -27.16 -3.55 -21.72
CA SER A 4 -26.87 -4.98 -21.86
C SER A 4 -25.41 -5.22 -21.43
N GLY A 5 -25.21 -5.50 -20.15
CA GLY A 5 -23.88 -5.72 -19.58
C GLY A 5 -23.35 -7.11 -19.91
N PHE A 6 -22.12 -7.19 -20.40
CA PHE A 6 -21.31 -8.41 -20.28
C PHE A 6 -21.25 -8.79 -18.79
N PHE A 7 -21.69 -9.99 -18.45
CA PHE A 7 -21.60 -10.53 -17.11
C PHE A 7 -20.15 -10.91 -16.81
N TRP A 8 -19.45 -10.04 -16.08
CA TRP A 8 -18.11 -10.33 -15.59
C TRP A 8 -18.25 -11.09 -14.27
N SER A 9 -17.72 -12.32 -14.21
CA SER A 9 -17.73 -13.13 -12.98
C SER A 9 -17.04 -12.38 -11.83
N GLY A 10 -17.69 -12.32 -10.65
CA GLY A 10 -17.32 -11.46 -9.52
C GLY A 10 -15.85 -11.50 -9.08
N LYS A 11 -15.19 -12.66 -9.17
CA LYS A 11 -13.78 -12.85 -8.77
C LYS A 11 -12.81 -11.91 -9.51
N ARG A 12 -13.06 -11.62 -10.79
CA ARG A 12 -12.22 -10.71 -11.59
C ARG A 12 -12.52 -9.24 -11.36
N GLN A 13 -13.72 -8.91 -10.86
CA GLN A 13 -14.12 -7.52 -10.69
C GLN A 13 -13.59 -6.96 -9.38
N GLU A 14 -13.63 -7.73 -8.30
CA GLU A 14 -13.03 -7.38 -7.01
C GLU A 14 -11.51 -7.18 -7.11
N GLU A 15 -10.84 -8.06 -7.87
CA GLU A 15 -9.41 -7.92 -8.20
C GLU A 15 -9.15 -6.57 -8.89
N ARG A 16 -9.90 -6.25 -9.94
CA ARG A 16 -9.75 -4.98 -10.69
C ARG A 16 -10.10 -3.74 -9.88
N ILE A 17 -11.05 -3.83 -8.95
CA ILE A 17 -11.37 -2.73 -8.03
C ILE A 17 -10.17 -2.47 -7.11
N SER A 18 -9.55 -3.54 -6.60
CA SER A 18 -8.44 -3.46 -5.64
C SER A 18 -7.10 -3.07 -6.26
N GLU A 19 -6.93 -3.19 -7.58
CA GLU A 19 -5.69 -2.86 -8.30
C GLU A 19 -5.25 -1.39 -8.17
N ARG A 20 -6.20 -0.45 -8.02
CA ARG A 20 -5.90 0.99 -7.98
C ARG A 20 -6.85 1.72 -7.04
N LEU A 21 -6.31 2.68 -6.29
CA LEU A 21 -7.12 3.56 -5.43
C LEU A 21 -8.26 4.24 -6.20
N ALA A 22 -8.00 4.70 -7.43
CA ALA A 22 -9.02 5.29 -8.30
C ALA A 22 -10.18 4.33 -8.64
N ASN A 23 -9.91 3.02 -8.68
CA ASN A 23 -10.94 2.00 -8.94
C ASN A 23 -11.76 1.71 -7.67
N VAL A 24 -11.11 1.71 -6.50
CA VAL A 24 -11.80 1.66 -5.20
C VAL A 24 -12.72 2.87 -5.03
N GLU A 25 -12.21 4.08 -5.24
CA GLU A 25 -13.01 5.31 -5.16
C GLU A 25 -14.15 5.32 -6.18
N SER A 26 -13.89 4.81 -7.39
CA SER A 26 -14.91 4.62 -8.42
C SER A 26 -16.05 3.70 -7.94
N ALA A 27 -15.72 2.61 -7.24
CA ALA A 27 -16.71 1.71 -6.64
C ALA A 27 -17.47 2.39 -5.49
N VAL A 28 -16.78 3.16 -4.63
CA VAL A 28 -17.41 3.95 -3.56
C VAL A 28 -18.45 4.91 -4.12
N ILE A 29 -18.12 5.65 -5.19
CA ILE A 29 -19.06 6.55 -5.87
C ILE A 29 -20.31 5.79 -6.35
N GLN A 30 -20.17 4.55 -6.82
CA GLN A 30 -21.32 3.76 -7.26
C GLN A 30 -22.22 3.29 -6.11
N CYS A 31 -21.63 2.99 -4.96
CA CYS A 31 -22.38 2.53 -3.80
C CYS A 31 -23.09 3.67 -3.07
N LEU A 32 -22.47 4.85 -3.02
CA LEU A 32 -22.91 5.96 -2.16
C LEU A 32 -23.46 7.15 -2.94
N GLY A 33 -23.16 7.28 -4.22
CA GLY A 33 -23.53 8.44 -5.01
C GLY A 33 -24.95 8.38 -5.57
N GLU A 34 -25.33 9.47 -6.22
CA GLU A 34 -26.63 9.66 -6.84
C GLU A 34 -26.59 9.36 -8.33
N VAL A 35 -27.57 8.58 -8.79
CA VAL A 35 -27.77 8.28 -10.21
C VAL A 35 -28.18 9.57 -10.93
N GLN A 36 -27.37 9.98 -11.89
CA GLN A 36 -27.63 11.18 -12.68
C GLN A 36 -28.72 10.90 -13.72
N VAL A 37 -29.65 11.84 -13.87
CA VAL A 37 -30.74 11.75 -14.85
C VAL A 37 -30.17 11.77 -16.27
N ASP A 38 -29.29 12.73 -16.53
CA ASP A 38 -28.54 12.82 -17.77
C ASP A 38 -27.14 12.23 -17.58
N GLU A 39 -26.75 11.30 -18.45
CA GLU A 39 -25.39 10.75 -18.42
C GLU A 39 -24.35 11.77 -18.93
N CYS A 40 -23.14 11.76 -18.37
CA CYS A 40 -22.02 12.51 -18.94
C CYS A 40 -21.64 11.98 -20.34
N ASP A 41 -20.98 12.79 -21.18
CA ASP A 41 -20.69 12.41 -22.57
C ASP A 41 -19.83 11.15 -22.71
N CYS A 42 -18.95 10.91 -21.74
CA CYS A 42 -18.18 9.66 -21.69
C CYS A 42 -19.05 8.46 -21.29
N CYS A 43 -20.00 8.64 -20.38
CA CYS A 43 -20.93 7.57 -20.03
C CYS A 43 -21.85 7.24 -21.21
N LYS A 44 -22.36 8.23 -21.96
CA LYS A 44 -23.14 8.00 -23.19
C LYS A 44 -22.40 7.11 -24.21
N LYS A 45 -21.07 7.22 -24.26
CA LYS A 45 -20.17 6.39 -25.08
C LYS A 45 -19.81 5.04 -24.45
N SER A 46 -20.47 4.65 -23.37
CA SER A 46 -20.25 3.40 -22.63
C SER A 46 -18.84 3.24 -22.03
N TYR A 47 -18.20 4.34 -21.63
CA TYR A 47 -16.94 4.25 -20.89
C TYR A 47 -17.15 3.90 -19.42
N GLY A 48 -16.19 3.12 -18.88
CA GLY A 48 -16.18 2.70 -17.48
C GLY A 48 -16.88 1.36 -17.27
N PRO A 49 -16.69 0.73 -16.09
CA PRO A 49 -17.19 -0.62 -15.84
C PRO A 49 -18.62 -0.65 -15.31
N TRP A 50 -19.23 0.49 -14.98
CA TRP A 50 -20.50 0.55 -14.27
C TRP A 50 -21.67 0.80 -15.21
N ALA A 51 -22.82 0.25 -14.83
CA ALA A 51 -24.04 0.31 -15.64
C ALA A 51 -24.68 1.70 -15.67
N LYS A 52 -24.46 2.54 -14.63
CA LYS A 52 -25.09 3.85 -14.48
C LYS A 52 -24.06 4.95 -14.30
N CYS A 53 -24.41 6.16 -14.74
CA CYS A 53 -23.66 7.37 -14.43
C CYS A 53 -24.04 7.84 -13.02
N ILE A 54 -23.17 7.61 -12.05
CA ILE A 54 -23.39 7.95 -10.62
C ILE A 54 -22.32 8.93 -10.18
N ARG A 55 -22.70 9.98 -9.45
CA ARG A 55 -21.82 11.05 -8.94
C ARG A 55 -22.06 11.26 -7.44
N MET A 56 -21.02 11.65 -6.70
CA MET A 56 -21.14 12.10 -5.31
C MET A 56 -21.61 13.55 -5.28
N SER A 57 -22.67 13.84 -4.51
CA SER A 57 -23.27 15.17 -4.39
C SER A 57 -22.34 16.16 -3.70
N ASP A 58 -21.50 15.66 -2.78
CA ASP A 58 -20.52 16.36 -1.96
C ASP A 58 -19.07 16.02 -2.33
N GLY A 59 -18.84 15.50 -3.54
CA GLY A 59 -17.50 15.16 -4.02
C GLY A 59 -16.63 16.41 -4.21
N GLU A 60 -15.35 16.34 -3.83
CA GLU A 60 -14.36 17.39 -4.08
C GLU A 60 -13.27 16.91 -5.05
N GLY A 61 -12.64 17.86 -5.74
CA GLY A 61 -11.52 17.57 -6.66
C GLY A 61 -11.88 16.52 -7.71
N ASP A 62 -11.13 15.42 -7.76
CA ASP A 62 -11.34 14.34 -8.72
C ASP A 62 -12.65 13.55 -8.47
N LEU A 63 -13.22 13.63 -7.26
CA LEU A 63 -14.47 12.95 -6.87
C LEU A 63 -15.73 13.66 -7.40
N LEU A 64 -15.59 14.87 -7.95
CA LEU A 64 -16.64 15.53 -8.72
C LEU A 64 -16.98 14.77 -10.02
N ALA A 65 -16.07 13.93 -10.52
CA ALA A 65 -16.34 13.07 -11.66
C ALA A 65 -17.28 11.91 -11.28
N CYS A 66 -18.10 11.46 -12.23
CA CYS A 66 -18.89 10.25 -12.04
C CYS A 66 -17.99 9.00 -11.87
N GLY A 67 -18.50 7.95 -11.23
CA GLY A 67 -17.74 6.73 -10.95
C GLY A 67 -17.11 6.11 -12.21
N ASN A 68 -17.83 6.07 -13.33
CA ASN A 68 -17.31 5.57 -14.61
C ASN A 68 -16.09 6.36 -15.14
N CYS A 69 -16.05 7.67 -14.90
CA CYS A 69 -14.92 8.51 -15.29
C CYS A 69 -13.79 8.48 -14.25
N ARG A 70 -14.11 8.31 -12.97
CA ARG A 70 -13.11 8.12 -11.91
C ARG A 70 -12.27 6.85 -12.15
N TRP A 71 -12.88 5.81 -12.73
CA TRP A 71 -12.20 4.55 -13.04
C TRP A 71 -10.90 4.74 -13.82
N ASN A 72 -9.85 4.04 -13.40
CA ASN A 72 -8.48 4.17 -13.92
C ASN A 72 -7.88 5.59 -13.86
N GLY A 73 -8.45 6.49 -13.05
CA GLY A 73 -7.93 7.85 -12.87
C GLY A 73 -8.28 8.83 -14.00
N ASN A 74 -9.27 8.51 -14.83
CA ASN A 74 -9.59 9.31 -16.02
C ASN A 74 -10.66 10.39 -15.77
N TYR A 75 -10.66 11.02 -14.61
CA TYR A 75 -11.73 11.94 -14.18
C TYR A 75 -11.89 13.17 -15.09
N LYS A 76 -10.79 13.65 -15.70
CA LYS A 76 -10.75 14.84 -16.58
C LYS A 76 -11.62 14.75 -17.83
N ARG A 77 -12.03 13.55 -18.25
CA ARG A 77 -12.95 13.35 -19.38
C ARG A 77 -14.43 13.52 -19.01
N CYS A 78 -14.73 13.64 -17.72
CA CYS A 78 -16.09 13.76 -17.23
C CYS A 78 -16.60 15.18 -17.44
N THR A 79 -17.70 15.34 -18.17
CA THR A 79 -18.32 16.66 -18.38
C THR A 79 -18.79 17.29 -17.07
N PHE A 80 -19.25 16.49 -16.10
CA PHE A 80 -19.56 17.01 -14.76
C PHE A 80 -18.34 17.57 -14.04
N TRP A 81 -17.20 16.89 -14.11
CA TRP A 81 -15.98 17.39 -13.49
C TRP A 81 -15.55 18.69 -14.16
N GLN A 82 -15.55 18.72 -15.50
CA GLN A 82 -15.19 19.90 -16.30
C GLN A 82 -16.09 21.11 -15.99
N ALA A 83 -17.39 20.91 -15.81
CA ALA A 83 -18.34 21.97 -15.51
C ALA A 83 -18.09 22.64 -14.15
N GLU A 84 -17.47 21.93 -13.22
CA GLU A 84 -17.19 22.39 -11.85
C GLU A 84 -15.78 22.99 -11.72
N GLN A 85 -14.99 23.00 -12.81
CA GLN A 85 -13.66 23.61 -12.77
C GLN A 85 -13.75 25.11 -13.05
N ASP A 86 -13.15 25.93 -12.18
CA ASP A 86 -12.86 27.33 -12.46
C ASP A 86 -11.41 27.51 -12.98
N GLU A 87 -11.08 28.70 -13.49
CA GLU A 87 -9.73 29.02 -13.99
C GLU A 87 -8.64 28.79 -12.92
N LYS A 88 -8.99 28.94 -11.63
CA LYS A 88 -8.08 28.74 -10.49
C LYS A 88 -7.82 27.25 -10.22
N THR A 89 -8.82 26.39 -10.36
CA THR A 89 -8.73 24.94 -10.14
C THR A 89 -8.03 24.24 -11.31
N LEU A 90 -8.24 24.71 -12.55
CA LEU A 90 -7.50 24.22 -13.72
C LEU A 90 -6.00 24.59 -13.65
N ALA A 91 -5.68 25.81 -13.20
CA ALA A 91 -4.30 26.23 -12.93
C ALA A 91 -3.66 25.43 -11.79
N GLY A 92 -4.44 25.10 -10.75
CA GLY A 92 -4.03 24.23 -9.66
C GLY A 92 -3.82 22.75 -10.07
N GLY A 93 -4.45 22.29 -11.15
CA GLY A 93 -4.33 20.93 -11.68
C GLY A 93 -3.01 20.61 -12.39
N ALA A 94 -2.26 21.63 -12.84
CA ALA A 94 -0.86 21.48 -13.26
C ALA A 94 0.08 21.29 -12.05
N SER A 95 -0.38 21.74 -10.89
CA SER A 95 0.16 21.50 -9.56
C SER A 95 -0.64 20.41 -8.84
N GLY A 96 -1.17 19.41 -9.56
CA GLY A 96 -1.32 18.11 -8.92
C GLY A 96 -0.01 17.85 -8.20
N HIS A 97 -0.05 17.44 -6.93
CA HIS A 97 1.15 17.11 -6.19
C HIS A 97 1.97 16.13 -7.05
N ARG A 98 2.89 16.66 -7.87
CA ARG A 98 4.12 15.97 -8.18
C ARG A 98 4.54 15.59 -6.78
N ARG A 99 4.58 14.29 -6.47
CA ARG A 99 5.25 13.80 -5.28
C ARG A 99 6.72 14.23 -5.45
N ALA A 100 6.96 15.52 -5.26
CA ALA A 100 8.24 16.15 -5.34
C ALA A 100 8.84 15.83 -3.99
N LYS A 101 9.70 14.81 -4.05
CA LYS A 101 10.30 14.08 -2.93
C LYS A 101 9.31 13.14 -2.23
N PRO A 102 9.64 11.85 -2.11
CA PRO A 102 8.97 11.00 -1.13
C PRO A 102 9.10 11.67 0.24
N SER A 103 8.04 11.62 1.05
CA SER A 103 8.05 12.10 2.45
C SER A 103 9.11 11.39 3.31
N ILE A 104 9.60 10.24 2.83
CA ILE A 104 10.67 9.45 3.42
C ILE A 104 11.88 9.52 2.50
N SER A 105 12.95 10.18 2.95
CA SER A 105 14.17 10.21 2.16
C SER A 105 14.80 8.82 2.07
N LYS A 106 15.60 8.58 1.03
CA LYS A 106 16.39 7.33 0.92
C LYS A 106 17.26 7.11 2.16
N ASP A 107 17.81 8.19 2.72
CA ASP A 107 18.63 8.15 3.92
C ASP A 107 17.82 7.77 5.16
N MET A 108 16.59 8.26 5.29
CA MET A 108 15.69 7.85 6.38
C MET A 108 15.38 6.36 6.30
N THR A 109 15.04 5.85 5.11
CA THR A 109 14.80 4.41 4.90
C THR A 109 16.05 3.59 5.22
N LYS A 110 17.21 4.01 4.71
CA LYS A 110 18.50 3.33 4.95
C LYS A 110 18.85 3.31 6.45
N ASN A 111 18.68 4.43 7.14
CA ASN A 111 18.94 4.52 8.57
C ASN A 111 17.98 3.62 9.37
N ALA A 112 16.69 3.61 9.03
CA ALA A 112 15.71 2.73 9.68
C ALA A 112 16.09 1.25 9.52
N PHE A 113 16.47 0.81 8.31
CA PHE A 113 16.92 -0.58 8.09
C PHE A 113 18.21 -0.91 8.85
N ASN A 114 19.16 0.03 8.93
CA ASN A 114 20.39 -0.17 9.70
C ASN A 114 20.11 -0.30 11.20
N GLU A 115 19.19 0.50 11.75
CA GLU A 115 18.80 0.39 13.16
C GLU A 115 18.09 -0.93 13.46
N ILE A 116 17.19 -1.39 12.57
CA ILE A 116 16.55 -2.72 12.71
C ILE A 116 17.61 -3.84 12.69
N GLU A 117 18.61 -3.74 11.80
CA GLU A 117 19.69 -4.73 11.71
C GLU A 117 20.57 -4.74 12.97
N LYS A 118 20.90 -3.58 13.53
CA LYS A 118 21.61 -3.48 14.82
C LYS A 118 20.82 -4.12 15.95
N LEU A 119 19.53 -3.80 16.07
CA LEU A 119 18.66 -4.37 17.10
C LEU A 119 18.55 -5.88 16.97
N ARG A 120 18.40 -6.39 15.74
CA ARG A 120 18.37 -7.82 15.44
C ARG A 120 19.64 -8.53 15.88
N ASN A 121 20.82 -7.96 15.57
CA ASN A 121 22.09 -8.55 15.99
C ASN A 121 22.23 -8.52 17.52
N ALA A 122 21.85 -7.44 18.17
CA ALA A 122 21.87 -7.36 19.64
C ALA A 122 20.98 -8.41 20.30
N VAL A 123 19.78 -8.67 19.76
CA VAL A 123 18.88 -9.72 20.27
C VAL A 123 19.51 -11.12 20.13
N VAL A 124 20.15 -11.40 18.99
CA VAL A 124 20.87 -12.67 18.76
C VAL A 124 22.04 -12.82 19.72
N ASP A 125 22.81 -11.76 19.95
CA ASP A 125 23.95 -11.77 20.88
C ASP A 125 23.49 -11.99 22.33
N ILE A 126 22.43 -11.28 22.77
CA ILE A 126 21.84 -11.46 24.10
C ILE A 126 21.32 -12.89 24.27
N ALA A 127 20.62 -13.42 23.26
CA ALA A 127 20.16 -14.81 23.26
C ALA A 127 21.35 -15.78 23.43
N GLY A 128 22.43 -15.58 22.67
CA GLY A 128 23.66 -16.37 22.80
C GLY A 128 24.28 -16.30 24.20
N GLN A 129 24.35 -15.10 24.78
CA GLN A 129 24.88 -14.90 26.15
C GLN A 129 24.02 -15.59 27.21
N ILE A 130 22.69 -15.49 27.11
CA ILE A 130 21.76 -16.18 28.01
C ILE A 130 21.97 -17.69 27.92
N LYS A 131 22.10 -18.24 26.70
CA LYS A 131 22.35 -19.67 26.51
C LYS A 131 23.66 -20.13 27.15
N GLN A 132 24.74 -19.36 27.01
CA GLN A 132 26.03 -19.65 27.64
C GLN A 132 25.95 -19.60 29.16
N LEU A 133 25.25 -18.61 29.73
CA LEU A 133 25.05 -18.51 31.18
C LEU A 133 24.26 -19.71 31.72
N CYS A 134 23.21 -20.14 31.02
CA CYS A 134 22.45 -21.34 31.39
C CYS A 134 23.29 -22.63 31.33
N GLN A 135 24.25 -22.72 30.40
CA GLN A 135 25.14 -23.89 30.29
C GLN A 135 26.29 -23.87 31.33
N GLY A 136 26.69 -22.69 31.81
CA GLY A 136 27.82 -22.51 32.74
C GLY A 136 27.47 -22.60 34.23
N GLN A 137 26.19 -22.49 34.61
CA GLN A 137 25.77 -22.58 36.02
C GLN A 137 25.42 -24.02 36.42
N GLN A 138 26.42 -24.78 36.86
CA GLN A 138 26.27 -26.19 37.28
C GLN A 138 25.90 -26.40 38.76
N GLN A 139 25.68 -25.36 39.58
CA GLN A 139 25.35 -25.56 41.00
C GLN A 139 24.31 -24.55 41.51
N GLY A 140 23.08 -25.03 41.75
CA GLY A 140 22.10 -24.37 42.62
C GLY A 140 20.91 -23.67 41.96
N LEU A 141 20.73 -23.76 40.64
CA LEU A 141 19.56 -23.23 39.93
C LEU A 141 18.57 -24.34 39.58
N ASP A 142 17.28 -23.99 39.60
CA ASP A 142 16.16 -24.86 39.22
C ASP A 142 16.33 -25.30 37.76
N GLU A 143 16.74 -26.55 37.55
CA GLU A 143 17.05 -27.13 36.24
C GLU A 143 15.91 -26.93 35.23
N ASN A 144 14.66 -26.99 35.70
CA ASN A 144 13.48 -26.74 34.87
C ASN A 144 13.41 -25.29 34.36
N ARG A 145 13.79 -24.31 35.18
CA ARG A 145 13.80 -22.89 34.77
C ARG A 145 14.93 -22.62 33.79
N THR A 146 16.10 -23.22 33.97
CA THR A 146 17.20 -23.09 33.02
C THR A 146 16.88 -23.71 31.66
N GLU A 147 16.20 -24.86 31.64
CA GLU A 147 15.75 -25.51 30.41
C GLU A 147 14.65 -24.69 29.69
N GLN A 148 13.70 -24.12 30.44
CA GLN A 148 12.71 -23.20 29.89
C GLN A 148 13.35 -21.97 29.25
N VAL A 149 14.34 -21.36 29.92
CA VAL A 149 15.05 -20.19 29.38
C VAL A 149 15.85 -20.54 28.14
N ALA A 150 16.51 -21.70 28.10
CA ALA A 150 17.21 -22.18 26.91
C ALA A 150 16.24 -22.40 25.73
N THR A 151 15.07 -22.98 26.00
CA THR A 151 14.03 -23.22 24.99
C THR A 151 13.49 -21.90 24.42
N LEU A 152 13.18 -20.92 25.28
CA LEU A 152 12.73 -19.59 24.83
C LEU A 152 13.80 -18.87 24.01
N THR A 153 15.06 -19.05 24.36
CA THR A 153 16.19 -18.49 23.62
C THR A 153 16.29 -19.07 22.21
N ASP A 154 16.11 -20.39 22.08
CA ASP A 154 16.10 -21.06 20.77
C ASP A 154 14.88 -20.62 19.93
N GLN A 155 13.71 -20.46 20.54
CA GLN A 155 12.52 -19.91 19.86
C GLN A 155 12.75 -18.49 19.34
N ILE A 156 13.40 -17.62 20.13
CA ILE A 156 13.76 -16.27 19.68
C ILE A 156 14.70 -16.37 18.47
N GLN A 157 15.72 -17.23 18.53
CA GLN A 157 16.65 -17.41 17.43
C GLN A 157 15.96 -17.87 16.13
N ASP A 158 15.00 -18.80 16.23
CA ASP A 158 14.21 -19.29 15.11
C ASP A 158 13.31 -18.22 14.49
N VAL A 159 12.67 -17.38 15.33
CA VAL A 159 11.90 -16.22 14.85
C VAL A 159 12.82 -15.22 14.13
N MET A 160 14.01 -14.94 14.67
CA MET A 160 14.97 -14.03 14.05
C MET A 160 15.56 -14.57 12.73
N ASN A 161 15.61 -15.89 12.57
CA ASN A 161 16.06 -16.56 11.35
C ASN A 161 14.95 -16.63 10.29
N SER A 162 13.73 -16.97 10.68
CA SER A 162 12.57 -17.08 9.76
C SER A 162 12.13 -15.72 9.19
N THR A 163 12.32 -14.63 9.94
CA THR A 163 11.98 -13.27 9.49
C THR A 163 13.06 -12.62 8.62
N LYS A 164 14.29 -13.16 8.61
CA LYS A 164 15.43 -12.64 7.84
C LYS A 164 15.15 -12.51 6.34
N PRO A 165 14.59 -13.52 5.64
CA PRO A 165 14.34 -13.42 4.19
C PRO A 165 13.34 -12.33 3.84
N ALA A 166 12.29 -12.14 4.67
CA ALA A 166 11.31 -11.07 4.47
C ALA A 166 11.96 -9.69 4.63
N HIS A 167 12.81 -9.53 5.65
CA HIS A 167 13.58 -8.30 5.86
C HIS A 167 14.52 -8.00 4.68
N GLU A 168 15.21 -9.00 4.15
CA GLU A 168 16.08 -8.86 2.96
C GLU A 168 15.30 -8.49 1.69
N THR A 169 14.14 -9.11 1.46
CA THR A 169 13.27 -8.78 0.34
C THR A 169 12.79 -7.33 0.43
N LEU A 170 12.32 -6.90 1.61
CA LEU A 170 11.91 -5.51 1.84
C LEU A 170 13.06 -4.54 1.63
N ARG A 171 14.27 -4.87 2.11
CA ARG A 171 15.47 -4.05 1.88
C ARG A 171 15.76 -3.87 0.39
N LYS A 172 15.68 -4.94 -0.41
CA LYS A 172 15.90 -4.89 -1.88
C LYS A 172 14.86 -4.04 -2.60
N VAL A 173 13.59 -4.13 -2.18
CA VAL A 173 12.47 -3.39 -2.80
C VAL A 173 12.49 -1.90 -2.41
N CYS A 174 12.85 -1.60 -1.16
CA CYS A 174 12.84 -0.23 -0.62
C CYS A 174 14.14 0.55 -0.89
N ILE A 175 15.24 -0.15 -1.17
CA ILE A 175 16.55 0.45 -1.53
C ILE A 175 16.99 0.00 -2.94
N PRO A 176 16.21 0.23 -4.01
CA PRO A 176 16.69 -0.09 -5.35
C PRO A 176 17.65 1.01 -5.82
N CYS A 177 18.79 0.57 -6.35
CA CYS A 177 19.80 1.31 -7.13
C CYS A 177 20.86 2.11 -6.34
N LEU A 178 21.96 1.44 -6.00
CA LEU A 178 23.30 2.01 -6.15
C LEU A 178 23.87 1.53 -7.49
N PRO A 179 24.03 2.37 -8.52
CA PRO A 179 25.00 2.08 -9.56
C PRO A 179 26.38 2.47 -9.01
N GLY A 180 27.30 1.51 -8.93
CA GLY A 180 28.73 1.80 -8.74
C GLY A 180 29.38 1.11 -7.55
N SER A 181 29.63 -0.19 -7.69
CA SER A 181 30.89 -0.78 -7.22
C SER A 181 31.27 -1.92 -8.18
N SER A 182 31.66 -1.51 -9.39
CA SER A 182 32.47 -2.34 -10.27
C SER A 182 33.90 -2.28 -9.76
N ASN A 183 34.53 -3.45 -9.65
CA ASN A 183 35.96 -3.68 -9.44
C ASN A 183 36.86 -2.54 -9.93
N ARG A 184 37.55 -1.88 -9.00
CA ARG A 184 38.99 -1.63 -9.04
C ARG A 184 39.48 -1.08 -7.70
#